data_AF-A0A3R7RDG2-F1
#
_entry.id   AF-A0A3R7RDG2-F1
#
_cell.length_a   1.000
_cell.length_b   1.000
_cell.length_c   1.000
_cell.angle_alpha   90.00
_cell.angle_beta   90.00
_cell.angle_gamma   90.00
#
_symmetry.space_group_name_H-M   'P 1'
#
loop_
_entity.id
_entity.type
_entity.pdbx_description
1 polymer ?
#
loop_
_entity_poly.entity_id
_entity_poly.type
_entity_poly.pdbx_seq_one_letter_code
_entity_poly.pdbx_strand_id
1 'polypeptide(L)'
;DHVRPHSQDHHPDGWLCWLRYVRNDYVMLKGSVAGPRRRVITLRRSMAPQTSRKLTEKITLKFIDTSSKIGHGRFQTKKEKSQWYGPCKKDRIRREERVRKERAARAAERKAKGGAAAAAVAPKKTKK
;
A
#
# COMPACT_ATOMS: atom_id res chain seq x y z
N ASP A 1 16.93 16.08 -13.23
CA ASP A 1 16.96 16.10 -11.76
C ASP A 1 15.99 15.09 -11.18
N HIS A 2 16.55 14.12 -10.44
CA HIS A 2 15.91 12.90 -10.01
C HIS A 2 15.14 13.14 -8.70
N VAL A 3 13.88 13.54 -8.80
CA VAL A 3 13.00 13.68 -7.63
C VAL A 3 12.56 12.27 -7.22
N ARG A 4 13.18 11.72 -6.18
CA ARG A 4 12.66 10.55 -5.47
C ARG A 4 11.23 10.87 -5.02
N PRO A 5 10.22 10.04 -5.30
CA PRO A 5 8.90 10.26 -4.73
C PRO A 5 8.97 10.00 -3.23
N HIS A 6 8.75 11.08 -2.46
CA HIS A 6 8.56 11.06 -1.02
C HIS A 6 7.42 10.09 -0.67
N SER A 7 7.75 9.00 0.04
CA SER A 7 7.00 8.31 1.11
C SER A 7 5.46 8.27 1.07
N GLN A 8 4.84 8.32 -0.09
CA GLN A 8 3.41 8.10 -0.29
C GLN A 8 3.30 7.04 -1.37
N ASP A 9 3.30 5.78 -0.93
CA ASP A 9 2.89 4.67 -1.78
C ASP A 9 1.56 5.06 -2.44
N HIS A 10 1.62 5.32 -3.74
CA HIS A 10 0.49 5.72 -4.55
C HIS A 10 -0.61 4.66 -4.45
N HIS A 11 -1.58 4.91 -3.57
CA HIS A 11 -2.94 4.35 -3.48
C HIS A 11 -3.14 2.91 -2.95
N PRO A 12 -3.09 2.72 -1.63
CA PRO A 12 -3.19 1.38 -1.07
C PRO A 12 -4.63 0.80 -1.03
N ASP A 13 -5.63 1.38 -1.70
CA ASP A 13 -7.01 0.89 -1.68
C ASP A 13 -7.80 1.22 -2.95
N GLY A 14 -7.96 0.20 -3.80
CA GLY A 14 -9.12 0.00 -4.67
C GLY A 14 -9.42 1.06 -5.75
N TRP A 15 -8.56 2.05 -5.91
CA TRP A 15 -8.86 3.28 -6.65
C TRP A 15 -8.97 3.11 -8.17
N LEU A 16 -8.33 2.08 -8.72
CA LEU A 16 -8.27 1.80 -10.14
C LEU A 16 -9.01 0.49 -10.39
N CYS A 17 -10.35 0.54 -10.34
CA CYS A 17 -11.31 -0.57 -10.34
C CYS A 17 -11.01 -1.74 -11.32
N TRP A 18 -10.15 -1.54 -12.33
CA TRP A 18 -9.73 -2.56 -13.31
C TRP A 18 -8.22 -2.58 -13.64
N LEU A 19 -7.43 -1.63 -13.15
CA LEU A 19 -5.99 -1.54 -13.41
C LEU A 19 -5.24 -1.88 -12.12
N ARG A 20 -4.21 -2.73 -12.21
CA ARG A 20 -3.32 -2.97 -11.07
C ARG A 20 -2.54 -1.69 -10.74
N TYR A 21 -1.93 -1.67 -9.56
CA TYR A 21 -0.99 -0.65 -9.12
C TYR A 21 -0.04 -0.22 -10.26
N VAL A 22 0.03 1.08 -10.53
CA VAL A 22 1.01 1.66 -11.45
C VAL A 22 2.34 1.70 -10.70
N ARG A 23 3.27 0.81 -11.08
CA ARG A 23 4.60 0.70 -10.45
C ARG A 23 5.73 1.33 -11.26
N ASN A 24 5.43 1.68 -12.51
CA ASN A 24 6.39 2.21 -13.47
C ASN A 24 6.07 3.69 -13.75
N ASP A 25 6.90 4.32 -14.57
CA ASP A 25 6.68 5.67 -15.06
C ASP A 25 5.32 5.80 -15.77
N TYR A 26 4.65 6.92 -15.53
CA TYR A 26 3.31 7.19 -16.06
C TYR A 26 3.24 8.59 -16.68
N VAL A 27 2.35 8.72 -17.65
CA VAL A 27 2.03 10.00 -18.30
C VAL A 27 0.57 10.33 -18.03
N MET A 28 0.31 11.55 -17.56
CA MET A 28 -1.05 12.07 -17.38
C MET A 28 -1.46 12.88 -18.61
N LEU A 29 -2.45 12.39 -19.36
CA LEU A 29 -3.01 13.08 -20.52
C LEU A 29 -4.29 13.80 -20.13
N LYS A 30 -4.51 14.97 -20.72
CA LYS A 30 -5.75 15.74 -20.54
C LYS A 30 -6.88 15.07 -21.31
N GLY A 31 -7.97 14.72 -20.63
CA GLY A 31 -9.18 14.17 -21.23
C GLY A 31 -9.20 12.63 -21.30
N SER A 32 -9.92 12.09 -22.28
CA SER A 32 -10.05 10.65 -22.51
C SER A 32 -9.08 10.17 -23.60
N VAL A 33 -8.74 8.89 -23.57
CA VAL A 33 -7.90 8.22 -24.58
C VAL A 33 -8.71 7.10 -25.23
N ALA A 34 -8.45 6.85 -26.51
CA ALA A 34 -9.17 5.84 -27.27
C ALA A 34 -8.92 4.43 -26.71
N GLY A 35 -10.00 3.78 -26.29
CA GLY A 35 -10.01 2.38 -25.89
C GLY A 35 -10.24 2.12 -24.41
N PRO A 36 -10.46 0.83 -24.04
CA PRO A 36 -10.61 0.42 -22.67
C PRO A 36 -9.25 0.42 -21.97
N ARG A 37 -9.33 0.38 -20.64
CA ARG A 37 -8.16 0.29 -19.75
C ARG A 37 -7.34 -0.97 -20.09
N ARG A 38 -6.00 -0.90 -19.98
CA ARG A 38 -4.99 -1.94 -20.36
C ARG A 38 -4.69 -2.12 -21.85
N ARG A 39 -5.33 -1.37 -22.75
CA ARG A 39 -4.93 -1.36 -24.17
C ARG A 39 -3.56 -0.70 -24.33
N VAL A 40 -2.68 -1.32 -25.10
CA VAL A 40 -1.41 -0.70 -25.51
C VAL A 40 -1.72 0.50 -26.40
N ILE A 41 -1.16 1.66 -26.06
CA ILE A 41 -1.36 2.91 -26.77
C ILE A 41 0.00 3.42 -27.23
N THR A 42 0.13 3.71 -28.51
CA THR A 42 1.32 4.34 -29.09
C THR A 42 1.14 5.85 -29.07
N LEU A 43 1.99 6.57 -28.33
CA LEU A 43 2.02 8.03 -28.34
C LEU A 43 2.94 8.52 -29.46
N ARG A 44 2.42 9.39 -30.32
CA ARG A 44 3.18 10.02 -31.40
C ARG A 44 3.28 11.52 -31.14
N ARG A 45 4.41 12.14 -31.50
CA ARG A 45 4.56 13.59 -31.49
C ARG A 45 3.51 14.24 -32.41
N SER A 46 2.93 15.36 -31.98
CA SER A 46 1.97 16.10 -32.78
C SER A 46 2.60 16.59 -34.09
N MET A 47 1.93 16.36 -35.22
CA MET A 47 2.30 17.00 -36.49
C MET A 47 1.74 18.41 -36.62
N ALA A 48 0.62 18.69 -35.93
CA ALA A 48 -0.02 20.00 -35.99
C ALA A 48 0.80 21.05 -35.22
N PRO A 49 0.94 22.27 -35.78
CA PRO A 49 1.70 23.34 -35.13
C PRO A 49 1.03 23.74 -33.81
N GLN A 50 1.79 23.66 -32.72
CA GLN A 50 1.33 24.01 -31.37
C GLN A 50 1.44 25.52 -31.15
N THR A 51 0.63 26.32 -31.85
CA THR A 51 0.70 27.80 -31.77
C THR A 51 -0.28 28.39 -30.76
N SER A 52 -1.33 27.65 -30.39
CA SER A 52 -2.35 28.17 -29.50
C SER A 52 -1.86 28.28 -28.04
N ARG A 53 -2.32 29.31 -27.33
CA ARG A 53 -2.00 29.52 -25.90
C ARG A 53 -2.38 28.32 -25.03
N LYS A 54 -3.49 27.65 -25.36
CA LYS A 54 -3.96 26.44 -24.66
C LYS A 54 -2.97 25.26 -24.72
N LEU A 55 -2.10 25.23 -25.74
CA LEU A 55 -1.14 24.15 -25.98
C LEU A 55 0.26 24.47 -25.46
N THR A 56 0.61 25.76 -25.34
CA THR A 56 1.94 26.23 -24.90
C THR A 56 1.99 26.53 -23.39
N GLU A 57 0.86 26.44 -22.71
CA GLU A 57 0.77 26.69 -21.27
C GLU A 57 1.59 25.68 -20.47
N LYS A 58 2.43 26.18 -19.56
CA LYS A 58 3.16 25.36 -18.60
C LYS A 58 2.22 24.94 -17.47
N ILE A 59 1.95 23.65 -17.36
CA ILE A 59 0.97 23.12 -16.39
C ILE A 59 1.66 22.78 -15.07
N THR A 60 1.32 23.51 -14.00
CA THR A 60 1.67 23.16 -12.62
C THR A 60 0.45 22.62 -11.90
N LEU A 61 0.46 21.35 -11.51
CA LEU A 61 -0.65 20.71 -10.81
C LEU A 61 -0.58 21.03 -9.32
N LYS A 62 -1.70 21.50 -8.74
CA LYS A 62 -1.82 21.78 -7.30
C LYS A 62 -2.32 20.57 -6.50
N PHE A 63 -3.23 19.80 -7.07
CA PHE A 63 -3.90 18.69 -6.40
C PHE A 63 -4.22 17.57 -7.40
N ILE A 64 -4.09 16.32 -6.94
CA ILE A 64 -4.44 15.12 -7.69
C ILE A 64 -5.44 14.36 -6.83
N ASP A 65 -6.60 14.04 -7.40
CA ASP A 65 -7.58 13.21 -6.71
C ASP A 65 -7.11 11.75 -6.67
N THR A 66 -6.82 11.29 -5.45
CA THR A 66 -6.35 9.94 -5.14
C THR A 66 -7.44 9.08 -4.52
N SER A 67 -8.68 9.61 -4.43
CA SER A 67 -9.82 8.91 -3.86
C SER A 67 -10.21 7.66 -4.66
N SER A 68 -10.86 6.72 -3.97
CA SER A 68 -11.38 5.53 -4.62
C SER A 68 -12.46 5.89 -5.64
N LYS A 69 -12.34 5.36 -6.86
CA LYS A 69 -13.34 5.51 -7.93
C LYS A 69 -14.42 4.42 -7.90
N ILE A 70 -14.40 3.54 -6.90
CA ILE A 70 -15.47 2.56 -6.68
C ILE A 70 -16.57 3.24 -5.85
N GLY A 71 -17.73 3.45 -6.46
CA GLY A 71 -18.83 4.18 -5.86
C GLY A 71 -18.49 5.66 -5.66
N HIS A 72 -18.85 6.21 -4.50
CA HIS A 72 -18.58 7.61 -4.14
C HIS A 72 -17.31 7.70 -3.28
N GLY A 73 -16.20 8.12 -3.89
CA GLY A 73 -14.94 8.36 -3.20
C GLY A 73 -15.02 9.55 -2.25
N ARG A 74 -14.71 9.33 -0.96
CA ARG A 74 -14.78 10.37 0.10
C ARG A 74 -13.43 10.72 0.72
N PHE A 75 -12.46 9.82 0.70
CA PHE A 75 -11.18 9.97 1.39
C PHE A 75 -10.04 9.90 0.39
N GLN A 76 -9.03 10.75 0.56
CA GLN A 76 -7.84 10.78 -0.29
C GLN A 76 -6.80 9.78 0.18
N THR A 77 -6.71 9.57 1.50
CA THR A 77 -5.73 8.65 2.11
C THR A 77 -6.40 7.63 3.03
N LYS A 78 -5.77 6.46 3.21
CA LYS A 78 -6.19 5.49 4.23
C LYS A 78 -6.19 6.08 5.63
N LYS A 79 -5.21 6.94 5.92
CA LYS A 79 -5.06 7.56 7.23
C LYS A 79 -6.27 8.42 7.57
N GLU A 80 -6.70 9.26 6.62
CA GLU A 80 -7.91 10.07 6.74
C GLU A 80 -9.15 9.19 6.94
N LYS A 81 -9.27 8.11 6.15
CA LYS A 81 -10.36 7.14 6.28
C LYS A 81 -10.40 6.48 7.67
N SER A 82 -9.26 6.03 8.18
CA SER A 82 -9.16 5.39 9.49
C SER A 82 -9.41 6.38 10.64
N GLN A 83 -8.98 7.63 10.50
CA GLN A 83 -9.27 8.67 11.48
C GLN A 83 -10.77 8.99 11.52
N TRP A 84 -11.42 9.07 10.35
CA TRP A 84 -12.85 9.34 10.25
C TRP A 84 -13.71 8.23 10.87
N TYR A 85 -13.45 6.96 10.53
CA TYR A 85 -14.25 5.84 11.04
C TYR A 85 -13.89 5.41 12.46
N GLY A 86 -12.71 5.79 12.95
CA GLY A 86 -12.22 5.33 14.25
C GLY A 86 -12.01 3.81 14.33
N PRO A 87 -11.88 3.26 15.55
CA PRO A 87 -11.65 1.83 15.76
C PRO A 87 -12.88 1.00 15.37
N CYS A 88 -12.80 0.26 14.27
CA CYS A 88 -13.86 -0.63 13.84
C CYS A 88 -13.76 -2.01 14.52
N LYS A 89 -14.86 -2.77 14.55
CA LYS A 89 -14.90 -4.14 15.12
C LYS A 89 -13.83 -5.07 14.56
N LYS A 90 -13.53 -4.95 13.25
CA LYS A 90 -12.48 -5.72 12.57
C LYS A 90 -11.09 -5.42 13.12
N ASP A 91 -10.81 -4.15 13.42
CA ASP A 91 -9.53 -3.72 13.96
C ASP A 91 -9.35 -4.22 15.40
N ARG A 92 -10.45 -4.27 16.18
CA ARG A 92 -10.45 -4.85 17.53
C ARG A 92 -10.10 -6.33 17.52
N ILE A 93 -10.77 -7.12 16.67
CA ILE A 93 -10.50 -8.56 16.52
C ILE A 93 -9.05 -8.79 16.06
N ARG A 94 -8.57 -8.03 15.06
CA ARG A 94 -7.19 -8.13 14.58
C ARG A 94 -6.16 -7.76 15.66
N ARG A 95 -6.48 -6.80 16.54
CA ARG A 95 -5.64 -6.46 17.70
C ARG A 95 -5.60 -7.62 18.70
N GLU A 96 -6.74 -8.22 19.01
CA GLU A 96 -6.84 -9.38 19.92
C GLU A 96 -6.05 -10.58 19.38
N GLU A 97 -6.16 -10.89 18.09
CA GLU A 97 -5.38 -11.94 17.43
C GLU A 97 -3.87 -11.66 17.44
N ARG A 98 -3.45 -10.42 17.19
CA ARG A 98 -2.04 -10.02 17.30
C ARG A 98 -1.50 -10.26 18.71
N VAL A 99 -2.25 -9.84 19.73
CA VAL A 99 -1.88 -10.06 21.14
C VAL A 99 -1.81 -11.56 21.46
N ARG A 100 -2.76 -12.36 20.96
CA ARG A 100 -2.75 -13.82 21.13
C ARG A 100 -1.56 -14.48 20.44
N LYS A 101 -1.24 -14.06 19.21
CA LYS A 101 -0.09 -14.55 18.44
C LYS A 101 1.23 -14.15 19.07
N GLU A 102 1.33 -12.94 19.60
CA GLU A 102 2.51 -12.44 20.32
C GLU A 102 2.73 -13.21 21.63
N ARG A 103 1.67 -13.45 22.40
CA ARG A 103 1.73 -14.30 23.59
C ARG A 103 2.13 -15.73 23.26
N ALA A 104 1.61 -16.30 22.17
CA ALA A 104 1.98 -17.63 21.69
C ALA A 104 3.43 -17.68 21.19
N ALA A 105 3.90 -16.67 20.46
CA ALA A 105 5.28 -16.56 19.99
C ALA A 105 6.26 -16.41 21.16
N ARG A 106 5.93 -15.60 22.17
CA ARG A 106 6.75 -15.43 23.38
C ARG A 106 6.78 -16.69 24.24
N ALA A 107 5.70 -17.48 24.25
CA ALA A 107 5.66 -18.80 24.87
C ALA A 107 6.49 -19.85 24.10
N ALA A 108 6.45 -19.81 22.76
CA ALA A 108 7.27 -20.66 21.89
C ALA A 108 8.76 -20.32 22.02
N GLU A 109 9.12 -19.04 22.07
CA GLU A 109 10.50 -18.59 22.29
C GLU A 109 11.02 -19.01 23.67
N ARG A 110 10.17 -18.94 24.70
CA ARG A 110 10.49 -19.46 26.05
C ARG A 110 10.69 -20.98 26.06
N LYS A 111 9.92 -21.75 25.28
CA LYS A 111 10.14 -23.20 25.13
C LYS A 111 11.41 -23.52 24.33
N ALA A 112 11.74 -22.74 23.31
CA ALA A 112 12.98 -22.89 22.55
C ALA A 112 14.23 -22.58 23.39
N LYS A 113 14.19 -21.55 24.24
CA LYS A 113 15.27 -21.24 25.21
C LYS A 113 15.32 -22.23 26.38
N GLY A 114 14.17 -22.72 26.86
CA GLY A 114 14.09 -23.71 27.94
C GLY A 114 14.52 -25.13 27.51
N GLY A 115 14.43 -25.46 26.22
CA GLY A 115 14.90 -26.74 25.68
C GLY A 115 16.43 -26.93 25.73
N ALA A 116 17.20 -25.84 25.75
CA ALA A 116 18.65 -25.91 25.92
C ALA A 116 19.09 -26.16 27.38
N ALA A 117 18.24 -25.84 28.37
CA ALA A 117 18.56 -26.01 29.78
C ALA A 117 18.11 -27.36 30.37
N ALA A 118 17.17 -28.07 29.74
CA ALA A 118 16.61 -29.32 30.26
C ALA A 118 17.43 -30.58 29.89
N ALA A 119 18.42 -30.49 29.00
CA ALA A 119 19.27 -31.63 28.62
C ALA A 119 20.48 -31.87 29.55
N ALA A 120 20.67 -31.05 30.60
CA ALA A 120 21.89 -31.08 31.43
C ALA A 120 21.76 -31.76 32.80
N VAL A 121 20.64 -32.43 33.13
CA VAL A 121 20.50 -33.13 34.42
C VAL A 121 20.09 -34.59 34.22
N ALA A 122 21.08 -35.46 34.04
CA ALA A 122 20.94 -36.91 34.16
C ALA A 122 21.02 -37.34 35.64
N PRO A 123 20.24 -38.35 36.09
CA PRO A 123 20.21 -38.76 37.50
C PRO A 123 21.40 -39.67 37.86
N LYS A 124 22.26 -39.24 38.79
CA LYS A 124 23.28 -40.11 39.40
C LYS A 124 22.61 -41.07 40.40
N LYS A 125 22.58 -42.37 40.07
CA LYS A 125 22.22 -43.45 41.01
C LYS A 125 23.30 -43.56 42.10
N THR A 126 22.92 -43.40 43.36
CA THR A 126 23.73 -43.74 44.53
C THR A 126 23.62 -45.23 44.83
N LYS A 127 24.76 -45.91 44.87
CA LYS A 127 24.92 -47.31 45.26
C LYS A 127 25.39 -47.32 46.72
N LYS A 128 24.65 -47.97 47.62
CA LYS A 128 25.17 -48.52 48.87
C LYS A 128 24.52 -49.88 49.06
#